data_AF-A0A1V0QEG6-F1
#
_entry.id   AF-A0A1V0QEG6-F1
#
_cell.length_a   1.000
_cell.length_b   1.000
_cell.length_c   1.000
_cell.angle_alpha   90.00
_cell.angle_beta   90.00
_cell.angle_gamma   90.00
#
_symmetry.space_group_name_H-M   'P 1'
#
loop_
_entity.id
_entity.type
_entity.pdbx_description
1 polymer ?
#
loop_
_entity_poly.entity_id
_entity_poly.type
_entity_poly.pdbx_seq_one_letter_code
_entity_poly.pdbx_strand_id
1 'polypeptide(L)' 'MFLEFLNKNNALLHNGEKIISDSALVAITLMVAESKPEEKEIMIALVMNFLIKN' A
#
# COMPACT_ATOMS: atom_id res chain seq x y z
N MET A 1 -7.18 -9.10 -0.73
CA MET A 1 -7.91 -7.89 -0.30
C MET A 1 -7.12 -6.60 -0.56
N PHE A 2 -5.93 -6.40 0.03
CA PHE A 2 -5.16 -5.14 -0.15
C PHE A 2 -4.52 -4.97 -1.54
N LEU A 3 -3.77 -5.96 -2.05
CA LEU A 3 -3.23 -5.91 -3.42
C LEU A 3 -4.32 -5.77 -4.49
N GLU A 4 -5.42 -6.46 -4.28
CA GLU A 4 -6.59 -6.37 -5.15
C GLU A 4 -7.26 -4.99 -5.08
N PHE A 5 -7.28 -4.34 -3.90
CA PHE A 5 -7.72 -2.95 -3.76
C PHE A 5 -6.79 -2.00 -4.54
N LEU A 6 -5.47 -2.14 -4.42
CA LEU A 6 -4.51 -1.32 -5.19
C LEU A 6 -4.68 -1.51 -6.69
N ASN A 7 -4.87 -2.76 -7.13
CA ASN A 7 -5.11 -3.10 -8.54
C ASN A 7 -6.40 -2.45 -9.06
N LYS A 8 -7.50 -2.55 -8.29
CA LYS A 8 -8.80 -1.94 -8.64
C LYS A 8 -8.76 -0.41 -8.71
N ASN A 9 -7.83 0.23 -8.01
CA ASN A 9 -7.65 1.68 -8.03
C ASN A 9 -6.54 2.15 -8.99
N ASN A 10 -6.02 1.28 -9.87
CA ASN A 10 -4.90 1.58 -10.77
C ASN A 10 -3.66 2.13 -10.05
N ALA A 11 -3.46 1.76 -8.78
CA ALA A 11 -2.37 2.24 -7.94
C ALA A 11 -1.12 1.34 -8.00
N LEU A 12 -1.16 0.26 -8.80
CA LEU A 12 -0.01 -0.63 -9.01
C LEU A 12 0.82 -0.25 -10.24
N LEU A 13 0.17 0.30 -11.27
CA LEU A 13 0.80 0.56 -12.57
C LEU A 13 0.39 1.94 -13.10
N HIS A 14 1.36 2.77 -13.47
CA HIS A 14 1.16 4.04 -14.17
C HIS A 14 1.96 4.00 -15.47
N ASN A 15 1.29 4.20 -16.62
CA ASN A 15 1.92 4.14 -17.95
C ASN A 15 2.74 2.86 -18.22
N GLY A 16 2.35 1.74 -17.61
CA GLY A 16 3.05 0.45 -17.76
C GLY A 16 4.21 0.24 -16.78
N GLU A 17 4.55 1.23 -15.95
CA GLU A 17 5.56 1.11 -14.91
C GLU A 17 4.94 0.89 -13.53
N LYS A 18 5.62 0.12 -12.68
CA LYS A 18 5.19 -0.09 -11.30
C LYS A 18 5.29 1.23 -10.52
N ILE A 19 4.17 1.66 -9.94
CA ILE A 19 4.10 2.87 -9.10
C ILE A 19 4.73 2.60 -7.72
N ILE A 20 4.57 1.36 -7.23
CA ILE A 20 5.07 0.92 -5.92
C ILE A 20 6.13 -0.15 -6.17
N SER A 21 7.30 0.01 -5.55
CA SER A 21 8.35 -1.02 -5.60
C SER A 21 7.92 -2.29 -4.87
N ASP A 22 8.44 -3.44 -5.29
CA ASP A 22 8.12 -4.72 -4.66
C ASP A 22 8.47 -4.73 -3.17
N SER A 23 9.55 -4.04 -2.76
CA SER A 23 9.93 -3.89 -1.35
C SER A 23 8.92 -3.06 -0.54
N ALA A 24 8.38 -1.98 -1.11
CA ALA A 24 7.34 -1.19 -0.45
C ALA A 24 6.03 -1.99 -0.32
N LEU A 25 5.70 -2.79 -1.33
CA LEU A 25 4.53 -3.67 -1.31
C LEU A 25 4.64 -4.73 -0.20
N VAL A 26 5.83 -5.33 -0.05
CA VAL A 26 6.12 -6.29 1.04
C VAL A 26 6.01 -5.62 2.40
N ALA A 27 6.61 -4.44 2.59
CA ALA A 27 6.55 -3.71 3.85
C ALA A 27 5.09 -3.38 4.25
N ILE A 28 4.29 -2.87 3.30
CA ILE A 28 2.87 -2.58 3.56
C ILE A 28 2.09 -3.84 3.92
N THR A 29 2.34 -4.95 3.22
CA THR A 29 1.65 -6.22 3.49
C THR A 29 1.93 -6.72 4.90
N LEU A 30 3.20 -6.66 5.34
CA LEU A 30 3.59 -7.03 6.70
C LEU A 30 2.99 -6.09 7.75
N MET A 31 3.07 -4.78 7.52
CA MET A 31 2.49 -3.77 8.41
C MET A 31 0.97 -3.98 8.62
N VAL A 32 0.23 -4.27 7.55
CA VAL A 32 -1.20 -4.57 7.64
C VAL A 32 -1.46 -5.91 8.33
N ALA A 33 -0.67 -6.93 8.05
CA ALA A 33 -0.81 -8.26 8.66
C ALA A 33 -0.51 -8.27 10.17
N GLU A 34 0.42 -7.44 10.62
CA GLU A 34 0.85 -7.35 12.02
C GLU A 34 0.11 -6.29 12.83
N SER A 35 -0.57 -5.33 12.17
CA SER A 35 -1.23 -4.22 12.86
C SER A 35 -2.33 -4.68 13.82
N LYS A 36 -2.34 -4.07 15.01
CA LYS A 36 -3.48 -4.19 15.94
C LYS A 36 -4.64 -3.30 15.49
N PRO A 37 -5.89 -3.61 15.89
CA PRO A 37 -7.05 -2.76 15.59
C PRO A 37 -6.85 -1.28 15.95
N GLU A 38 -6.16 -1.01 17.07
CA GLU A 38 -5.85 0.37 17.52
C GLU A 38 -4.85 1.10 16.59
N GLU A 39 -4.02 0.38 15.84
CA GLU A 39 -2.96 0.92 14.98
C GLU A 39 -3.42 1.11 13.54
N LYS A 40 -4.64 0.65 13.22
CA LYS A 40 -5.20 0.61 11.86
C LYS A 40 -5.16 1.97 11.17
N GLU A 41 -5.55 3.04 11.86
CA GLU A 41 -5.58 4.39 11.28
C GLU A 41 -4.17 4.90 10.93
N ILE A 42 -3.18 4.60 11.79
CA ILE A 42 -1.78 4.95 11.56
C ILE A 42 -1.22 4.16 10.38
N MET A 43 -1.54 2.87 10.27
CA MET A 43 -1.13 2.06 9.12
C MET A 43 -1.76 2.53 7.82
N ILE A 44 -3.05 2.89 7.83
CA ILE A 44 -3.70 3.48 6.67
C ILE A 44 -2.98 4.78 6.25
N ALA A 45 -2.67 5.67 7.19
CA ALA A 45 -1.96 6.92 6.90
C ALA A 45 -0.57 6.68 6.31
N LEU A 46 0.20 5.73 6.85
CA LEU A 46 1.51 5.33 6.32
C LEU A 46 1.42 4.80 4.88
N VAL A 47 0.47 3.90 4.64
CA VAL A 47 0.21 3.36 3.29
C VAL A 47 -0.14 4.48 2.31
N MET A 48 -1.04 5.39 2.70
CA MET A 48 -1.42 6.52 1.85
C MET A 48 -0.23 7.45 1.56
N ASN A 49 0.68 7.64 2.51
CA ASN A 49 1.89 8.43 2.31
C ASN A 49 2.83 7.85 1.24
N PHE A 50 2.90 6.51 1.14
CA PHE A 50 3.66 5.85 0.07
C PHE A 50 2.99 5.94 -1.31
N LEU A 51 1.67 6.15 -1.36
CA LEU A 51 0.90 6.26 -2.60
C LEU A 51 0.88 7.68 -3.18
N ILE A 52 0.91 8.71 -2.32
CA ILE A 52 0.69 10.12 -2.71
C ILE A 52 1.99 10.81 -3.16
N LYS A 53 3.16 10.29 -2.78
CA LYS A 53 4.45 10.84 -3.21
C LYS A 53 4.85 10.28 -4.58
N ASN A 54 4.27 10.83 -5.65
CA ASN A 54 4.77 10.75 -7.02
C ASN A 54 4.52 12.09 -7.73
#